data_AF-A0A348TUA7-F1
#
_entry.id   AF-A0A348TUA7-F1
#
_cell.length_a   1.000
_cell.length_b   1.000
_cell.length_c   1.000
_cell.angle_alpha   90.00
_cell.angle_beta   90.00
_cell.angle_gamma   90.00
#
_symmetry.space_group_name_H-M   'P 1'
#
loop_
_entity.id
_entity.type
_entity.pdbx_description
1 polymer ?
#
loop_
_entity_poly.entity_id
_entity_poly.type
_entity_poly.pdbx_seq_one_letter_code
_entity_poly.pdbx_strand_id
1 'polypeptide(L)'
;DIRACIIGAISLKVVEPVFESQTKTKLGSLEMAPGEVHVRTFVGNFLKEHLDNYLHRNPAVAEILLKKIQRAERERKDLQGIRKLARERAKKANLHNKKLRDCRAHLNDNKPGAKGDRRLDTTLFITEGDSASGSITKSRDVNTQAVFSLKGKPLNSYGLTKKVVYENEEFNLLQAALNIEDGLDELRYNNVVIATDADVDGMHIRLLLITFFLQFFPELVREGHLYILQTPLFRVRNKKETRYCYTPEEKNTAIQDLGPRPEITRFKGLGEISPDEFKHFIGNDIRLEPVMIGRDLTSGDLLEFYMGKNTPKRQEFIIENLRVEKNLEEEFFN
;
A
#
# COMPACT_ATOMS: atom_id res chain seq x y z
N ASP A 1 4.47 5.37 -24.74
CA ASP A 1 5.86 5.14 -25.20
C ASP A 1 6.54 6.48 -25.45
N ILE A 2 6.25 7.19 -26.54
CA ILE A 2 6.89 8.50 -26.86
C ILE A 2 6.77 9.53 -25.72
N ARG A 3 5.55 9.81 -25.24
CA ARG A 3 5.31 10.80 -24.18
C ARG A 3 5.96 10.47 -22.84
N ALA A 4 6.21 9.19 -22.55
CA ALA A 4 6.85 8.78 -21.30
C ALA A 4 8.36 9.07 -21.30
N CYS A 5 8.93 9.39 -22.46
CA CYS A 5 10.36 9.60 -22.64
C CYS A 5 10.75 11.08 -22.71
N ILE A 6 9.77 11.98 -22.77
CA ILE A 6 9.96 13.42 -22.99
C ILE A 6 9.37 14.22 -21.83
N ILE A 7 10.03 15.32 -21.52
CA ILE A 7 9.49 16.39 -20.67
C ILE A 7 9.47 17.62 -21.57
N GLY A 8 8.32 18.30 -21.64
CA GLY A 8 8.16 19.45 -22.51
C GLY A 8 7.12 20.41 -21.96
N ALA A 9 7.30 21.68 -22.26
CA ALA A 9 6.34 22.74 -22.00
C ALA A 9 5.81 23.25 -23.34
N ILE A 10 4.51 23.48 -23.42
CA ILE A 10 3.86 24.07 -24.59
C ILE A 10 3.23 25.39 -24.14
N SER A 11 3.65 26.48 -24.78
CA SER A 11 3.10 27.81 -24.56
C SER A 11 2.46 28.30 -25.86
N LEU A 12 1.18 28.64 -25.80
CA LEU A 12 0.40 29.10 -26.95
C LEU A 12 -0.16 30.49 -26.66
N LYS A 13 -0.23 31.31 -27.70
CA LYS A 13 -0.94 32.59 -27.68
C LYS A 13 -2.15 32.44 -28.60
N VAL A 14 -3.34 32.46 -28.00
CA VAL A 14 -4.62 32.31 -28.69
C VAL A 14 -5.36 33.64 -28.57
N VAL A 15 -5.92 34.13 -29.67
CA VAL A 15 -6.75 35.33 -29.70
C VAL A 15 -8.12 34.97 -29.13
N GLU A 16 -8.60 35.75 -28.18
CA GLU A 16 -9.88 35.52 -27.48
C GLU A 16 -10.01 34.09 -26.88
N PRO A 17 -9.14 33.71 -25.93
CA PRO A 17 -9.15 32.37 -25.38
C PRO A 17 -10.38 32.11 -24.50
N VAL A 18 -11.11 31.05 -24.80
CA VAL A 18 -12.23 30.53 -24.03
C VAL A 18 -11.77 29.28 -23.28
N PHE A 19 -12.14 29.15 -22.01
CA PHE A 19 -11.81 28.02 -21.16
C PHE A 19 -13.09 27.30 -20.72
N GLU A 20 -13.02 26.00 -20.52
CA GLU A 20 -14.18 25.19 -20.08
C GLU A 20 -14.59 25.50 -18.63
N SER A 21 -13.67 26.02 -17.82
CA SER A 21 -13.89 26.33 -16.42
C SER A 21 -13.30 27.69 -16.03
N GLN A 22 -13.84 28.26 -14.95
CA GLN A 22 -13.30 29.48 -14.35
C GLN A 22 -11.85 29.34 -13.87
N THR A 23 -11.44 28.13 -13.49
CA THR A 23 -10.06 27.82 -13.08
C THR A 23 -9.06 27.82 -14.24
N LYS A 24 -9.54 27.97 -15.50
CA LYS A 24 -8.72 28.07 -16.72
C LYS A 24 -7.73 26.91 -16.91
N THR A 25 -8.07 25.73 -16.42
CA THR A 25 -7.20 24.53 -16.51
C THR A 25 -7.29 23.85 -17.86
N LYS A 26 -8.42 23.97 -18.57
CA LYS A 26 -8.64 23.36 -19.89
C LYS A 26 -9.08 24.40 -20.90
N LEU A 27 -8.28 24.55 -21.96
CA LEU A 27 -8.58 25.44 -23.08
C LEU A 27 -9.76 24.88 -23.88
N GLY A 28 -10.83 25.67 -24.01
CA GLY A 28 -12.02 25.37 -24.79
C GLY A 28 -11.99 25.95 -26.22
N SER A 29 -11.12 26.92 -26.49
CA SER A 29 -10.93 27.47 -27.85
C SER A 29 -10.46 26.38 -28.82
N LEU A 30 -11.22 26.21 -29.90
CA LEU A 30 -10.89 25.26 -30.96
C LEU A 30 -9.97 25.86 -32.03
N GLU A 31 -9.93 27.20 -32.17
CA GLU A 31 -9.21 27.96 -33.20
C GLU A 31 -8.16 28.90 -32.58
N MET A 32 -7.11 29.23 -33.34
CA MET A 32 -6.04 30.16 -32.89
C MET A 32 -6.52 31.61 -32.84
N ALA A 33 -7.42 31.97 -33.75
CA ALA A 33 -8.18 33.22 -33.81
C ALA A 33 -9.50 32.93 -34.55
N PRO A 34 -10.53 33.77 -34.42
CA PRO A 34 -11.81 33.56 -35.09
C PRO A 34 -11.65 33.39 -36.62
N GLY A 35 -12.02 32.23 -37.14
CA GLY A 35 -11.93 31.91 -38.58
C GLY A 35 -10.55 31.45 -39.06
N GLU A 36 -9.60 31.23 -38.14
CA GLU A 36 -8.28 30.68 -38.44
C GLU A 36 -8.19 29.17 -38.20
N VAL A 37 -6.98 28.63 -38.35
CA VAL A 37 -6.71 27.21 -38.16
C VAL A 37 -7.01 26.74 -36.73
N HIS A 38 -7.49 25.50 -36.63
CA HIS A 38 -7.68 24.85 -35.35
C HIS A 38 -6.37 24.79 -34.55
N VAL A 39 -6.44 25.01 -33.24
CA VAL A 39 -5.29 24.98 -32.32
C VAL A 39 -4.53 23.66 -32.46
N ARG A 40 -5.25 22.54 -32.54
CA ARG A 40 -4.65 21.20 -32.73
C ARG A 40 -3.88 21.09 -34.04
N THR A 41 -4.42 21.65 -35.13
CA THR A 41 -3.79 21.65 -36.45
C THR A 41 -2.56 22.56 -36.46
N PHE A 42 -2.66 23.75 -35.87
CA PHE A 42 -1.55 24.69 -35.74
C PHE A 42 -0.36 24.06 -35.01
N VAL A 43 -0.59 23.51 -33.81
CA VAL A 43 0.46 22.84 -33.03
C VAL A 43 1.00 21.61 -33.75
N GLY A 44 0.12 20.82 -34.39
CA GLY A 44 0.52 19.66 -35.16
C GLY A 44 1.45 20.00 -36.32
N ASN A 45 1.13 21.05 -37.09
CA ASN A 45 1.95 21.53 -38.21
C ASN A 45 3.29 22.08 -37.73
N PHE A 46 3.30 22.90 -36.67
CA PHE A 46 4.51 23.42 -36.06
C PHE A 46 5.46 22.29 -35.64
N LEU A 47 4.95 21.29 -34.92
CA LEU A 47 5.75 20.14 -34.51
C LEU A 47 6.21 19.35 -35.72
N LYS A 48 5.33 19.08 -36.69
CA LYS A 48 5.69 18.34 -37.89
C LYS A 48 6.84 19.01 -38.65
N GLU A 49 6.84 20.33 -38.80
CA GLU A 49 7.91 21.02 -39.49
C GLU A 49 9.20 21.09 -38.66
N HIS A 50 9.13 21.63 -37.45
CA HIS A 50 10.33 21.94 -36.68
C HIS A 50 10.94 20.72 -36.01
N LEU A 51 10.13 19.79 -35.49
CA LEU A 51 10.65 18.56 -34.89
C LEU A 51 11.26 17.66 -35.96
N ASP A 52 10.61 17.52 -37.12
CA ASP A 52 11.13 16.70 -38.21
C ASP A 52 12.46 17.25 -38.74
N ASN A 53 12.52 18.57 -38.99
CA ASN A 53 13.75 19.25 -39.38
C ASN A 53 14.86 19.09 -38.32
N TYR A 54 14.52 19.23 -37.04
CA TYR A 54 15.48 19.07 -35.95
C TYR A 54 16.04 17.65 -35.88
N LEU A 55 15.19 16.62 -35.99
CA LEU A 55 15.60 15.22 -35.94
C LEU A 55 16.46 14.84 -37.15
N HIS A 56 16.15 15.34 -38.35
CA HIS A 56 16.98 15.14 -39.54
C HIS A 56 18.35 15.81 -39.44
N ARG A 57 18.42 17.02 -38.86
CA ARG A 57 19.69 17.73 -38.65
C ARG A 57 20.54 17.12 -37.53
N ASN A 58 19.92 16.40 -36.59
CA ASN A 58 20.57 15.85 -35.42
C ASN A 58 20.38 14.32 -35.33
N PRO A 59 20.97 13.53 -36.25
CA PRO A 59 20.75 12.09 -36.32
C PRO A 59 21.16 11.35 -35.04
N ALA A 60 22.23 11.80 -34.37
CA ALA A 60 22.65 11.23 -33.08
C ALA A 60 21.59 11.38 -31.99
N VAL A 61 20.93 12.54 -31.91
CA VAL A 61 19.84 12.79 -30.94
C VAL A 61 18.61 11.95 -31.31
N ALA A 62 18.27 11.87 -32.59
CA ALA A 62 17.17 11.05 -33.08
C ALA A 62 17.37 9.57 -32.72
N GLU A 63 18.57 9.03 -32.88
CA GLU A 63 18.89 7.64 -32.53
C GLU A 63 18.75 7.38 -31.02
N ILE A 64 19.23 8.29 -30.17
CA ILE A 64 19.09 8.19 -28.71
C ILE A 64 17.61 8.20 -28.30
N LEU A 65 16.82 9.12 -28.86
CA LEU A 65 15.38 9.18 -28.61
C LEU A 65 14.66 7.91 -29.07
N LEU A 66 14.96 7.42 -30.27
CA LEU A 66 14.38 6.20 -30.81
C LEU A 66 14.70 4.99 -29.92
N LYS A 67 15.96 4.81 -29.50
CA LYS A 67 16.36 3.73 -28.58
C LYS A 67 15.58 3.81 -27.26
N LYS A 68 15.40 5.01 -26.70
CA LYS A 68 14.63 5.22 -25.47
C LYS A 68 13.15 4.88 -25.66
N ILE A 69 12.55 5.28 -26.78
CA ILE A 69 11.15 4.98 -27.14
C ILE A 69 10.95 3.47 -27.32
N GLN A 70 11.83 2.80 -28.07
CA GLN A 70 11.78 1.36 -28.31
C GLN A 70 11.96 0.56 -27.02
N ARG A 71 12.83 1.04 -26.12
CA ARG A 71 12.96 0.45 -24.78
C ARG A 71 11.66 0.59 -23.99
N ALA A 72 11.06 1.77 -23.94
CA ALA A 72 9.79 2.00 -23.26
C ALA A 72 8.64 1.18 -23.88
N GLU A 73 8.61 1.05 -25.20
CA GLU A 73 7.65 0.19 -25.92
C GLU A 73 7.84 -1.28 -25.54
N ARG A 74 9.08 -1.79 -25.55
CA ARG A 74 9.38 -3.18 -25.16
C ARG A 74 8.98 -3.44 -23.72
N GLU A 75 9.36 -2.55 -22.80
CA GLU A 75 8.96 -2.63 -21.39
C GLU A 75 7.42 -2.63 -21.25
N ARG A 76 6.70 -1.78 -21.99
CA ARG A 76 5.23 -1.77 -21.99
C ARG A 76 4.65 -3.06 -22.56
N LYS A 77 5.16 -3.58 -23.69
CA LYS A 77 4.68 -4.82 -24.32
C LYS A 77 4.92 -6.03 -23.43
N ASP A 78 6.09 -6.12 -22.82
CA ASP A 78 6.43 -7.17 -21.85
C ASP A 78 5.45 -7.09 -20.67
N LEU A 79 5.25 -5.89 -20.11
CA LEU A 79 4.28 -5.67 -19.04
C LEU A 79 2.84 -5.97 -19.48
N GLN A 80 2.42 -5.65 -20.70
CA GLN A 80 1.08 -6.00 -21.20
C GLN A 80 0.89 -7.50 -21.33
N GLY A 81 1.91 -8.23 -21.79
CA GLY A 81 1.89 -9.70 -21.83
C GLY A 81 1.76 -10.29 -20.42
N ILE A 82 2.55 -9.78 -19.47
CA ILE A 82 2.50 -10.19 -18.06
C ILE A 82 1.17 -9.83 -17.42
N ARG A 83 0.65 -8.62 -17.65
CA ARG A 83 -0.66 -8.17 -17.15
C ARG A 83 -1.78 -9.03 -17.73
N LYS A 84 -1.72 -9.38 -19.01
CA LYS A 84 -2.70 -10.30 -19.62
C LYS A 84 -2.65 -11.68 -18.96
N LEU A 85 -1.45 -12.25 -18.78
CA LEU A 85 -1.27 -13.52 -18.08
C LEU A 85 -1.70 -13.45 -16.61
N ALA A 86 -1.39 -12.34 -15.92
CA ALA A 86 -1.80 -12.08 -14.55
C ALA A 86 -3.32 -11.94 -14.44
N ARG A 87 -3.97 -11.21 -15.35
CA ARG A 87 -5.44 -11.12 -15.44
C ARG A 87 -6.08 -12.46 -15.78
N GLU A 88 -5.48 -13.27 -16.65
CA GLU A 88 -5.98 -14.62 -16.94
C GLU A 88 -5.83 -15.55 -15.72
N ARG A 89 -4.71 -15.47 -15.00
CA ARG A 89 -4.50 -16.18 -13.72
C ARG A 89 -5.48 -15.70 -12.65
N ALA A 90 -5.64 -14.39 -12.49
CA ALA A 90 -6.57 -13.78 -11.55
C ALA A 90 -8.02 -14.08 -11.91
N LYS A 91 -8.39 -14.12 -13.20
CA LYS A 91 -9.75 -14.49 -13.66
C LYS A 91 -10.03 -15.98 -13.42
N LYS A 92 -9.03 -16.85 -13.56
CA LYS A 92 -9.11 -18.27 -13.15
C LYS A 92 -9.18 -18.42 -11.62
N ALA A 93 -8.45 -17.58 -10.88
CA ALA A 93 -8.46 -17.58 -9.41
C ALA A 93 -9.70 -16.85 -8.81
N ASN A 94 -10.35 -15.95 -9.56
CA ASN A 94 -11.43 -15.07 -9.09
C ASN A 94 -12.70 -15.82 -8.73
N LEU A 95 -12.86 -17.08 -9.15
CA LEU A 95 -13.96 -17.88 -8.65
C LEU A 95 -13.76 -18.27 -7.18
N HIS A 96 -12.51 -18.38 -6.71
CA HIS A 96 -12.18 -18.61 -5.30
C HIS A 96 -10.74 -18.15 -4.97
N ASN A 97 -10.53 -16.86 -4.69
CA ASN A 97 -9.34 -16.45 -3.95
C ASN A 97 -9.46 -17.02 -2.53
N LYS A 98 -8.95 -18.24 -2.31
CA LYS A 98 -9.12 -18.97 -1.05
C LYS A 98 -8.51 -18.25 0.16
N LYS A 99 -7.61 -17.31 -0.08
CA LYS A 99 -6.95 -16.47 0.92
C LYS A 99 -7.76 -15.25 1.31
N LEU A 100 -8.68 -14.81 0.45
CA LEU A 100 -9.56 -13.68 0.72
C LEU A 100 -10.88 -14.19 1.33
N ARG A 101 -11.13 -13.78 2.57
CA ARG A 101 -12.45 -13.83 3.19
C ARG A 101 -13.07 -12.44 3.06
N ASP A 102 -13.86 -12.27 2.02
CA ASP A 102 -14.40 -10.97 1.62
C ASP A 102 -15.48 -10.42 2.59
N CYS A 103 -15.75 -9.12 2.52
CA CYS A 103 -16.90 -8.47 3.13
C CYS A 103 -18.00 -8.16 2.11
N ARG A 104 -19.15 -7.70 2.58
CA ARG A 104 -20.34 -7.48 1.73
C ARG A 104 -20.38 -6.12 1.05
N ALA A 105 -19.80 -5.11 1.66
CA ALA A 105 -19.70 -3.76 1.10
C ALA A 105 -18.27 -3.50 0.65
N HIS A 106 -18.11 -2.76 -0.44
CA HIS A 106 -16.83 -2.33 -0.99
C HIS A 106 -16.83 -0.83 -1.23
N LEU A 107 -15.66 -0.20 -1.14
CA LEU A 107 -15.50 1.23 -1.36
C LEU A 107 -15.98 1.66 -2.77
N ASN A 108 -15.71 0.83 -3.78
CA ASN A 108 -16.09 1.07 -5.17
C ASN A 108 -17.53 0.64 -5.53
N ASP A 109 -18.36 0.26 -4.56
CA ASP A 109 -19.77 -0.03 -4.83
C ASP A 109 -20.52 1.23 -5.29
N ASN A 110 -21.24 1.16 -6.41
CA ASN A 110 -22.00 2.28 -6.97
C ASN A 110 -23.21 2.71 -6.12
N LYS A 111 -23.67 1.86 -5.21
CA LYS A 111 -24.84 2.12 -4.37
C LYS A 111 -24.54 1.78 -2.91
N PRO A 112 -25.04 2.58 -1.96
CA PRO A 112 -24.96 2.23 -0.55
C PRO A 112 -25.69 0.92 -0.29
N GLY A 113 -25.13 0.10 0.61
CA GLY A 113 -25.71 -1.20 0.98
C GLY A 113 -27.06 -1.05 1.70
N ALA A 114 -27.77 -2.16 1.89
CA ALA A 114 -29.10 -2.19 2.51
C ALA A 114 -29.17 -1.62 3.95
N LYS A 115 -28.02 -1.38 4.60
CA LYS A 115 -27.90 -0.84 5.96
C LYS A 115 -27.28 0.56 6.01
N GLY A 116 -27.29 1.30 4.90
CA GLY A 116 -26.68 2.63 4.79
C GLY A 116 -25.33 2.61 4.08
N ASP A 117 -24.76 3.80 3.86
CA ASP A 117 -23.46 3.96 3.22
C ASP A 117 -22.33 3.71 4.22
N ARG A 118 -21.81 2.48 4.23
CA ARG A 118 -20.68 2.06 5.07
C ARG A 118 -19.41 1.80 4.26
N ARG A 119 -19.33 2.35 3.04
CA ARG A 119 -18.21 2.13 2.12
C ARG A 119 -16.90 2.66 2.67
N LEU A 120 -16.93 3.76 3.43
CA LEU A 120 -15.76 4.33 4.11
C LEU A 120 -15.28 3.52 5.32
N ASP A 121 -16.16 2.69 5.90
CA ASP A 121 -15.82 1.80 7.02
C ASP A 121 -15.11 0.52 6.55
N THR A 122 -14.98 0.33 5.23
CA THR A 122 -14.47 -0.93 4.68
C THR A 122 -12.99 -1.11 4.97
N THR A 123 -12.63 -2.28 5.48
CA THR A 123 -11.27 -2.58 5.93
C THR A 123 -10.83 -3.95 5.43
N LEU A 124 -9.67 -4.04 4.79
CA LEU A 124 -9.00 -5.31 4.52
C LEU A 124 -7.88 -5.53 5.54
N PHE A 125 -8.01 -6.58 6.36
CA PHE A 125 -6.93 -7.04 7.24
C PHE A 125 -6.01 -8.01 6.50
N ILE A 126 -4.73 -7.69 6.38
CA ILE A 126 -3.70 -8.57 5.82
C ILE A 126 -2.99 -9.25 6.99
N THR A 127 -3.11 -10.58 7.08
CA THR A 127 -2.53 -11.36 8.19
C THR A 127 -1.36 -12.22 7.74
N GLU A 128 -0.42 -12.49 8.62
CA GLU A 128 0.75 -13.34 8.37
C GLU A 128 0.41 -14.79 7.96
N GLY A 129 -0.68 -15.35 8.49
CA GLY A 129 -1.07 -16.73 8.22
C GLY A 129 -2.50 -17.07 8.64
N ASP A 130 -2.87 -18.34 8.44
CA ASP A 130 -4.23 -18.82 8.64
C ASP A 130 -4.67 -18.80 10.12
N SER A 131 -3.72 -18.86 11.06
CA SER A 131 -4.01 -18.77 12.51
C SER A 131 -4.61 -17.40 12.87
N ALA A 132 -3.89 -16.32 12.61
CA ALA A 132 -4.36 -14.96 12.80
C ALA A 132 -5.62 -14.67 11.95
N SER A 133 -5.62 -15.11 10.69
CA SER A 133 -6.78 -14.99 9.81
C SER A 133 -8.04 -15.63 10.39
N GLY A 134 -7.90 -16.81 11.01
CA GLY A 134 -8.99 -17.53 11.68
C GLY A 134 -9.59 -16.75 12.84
N SER A 135 -8.76 -16.15 13.70
CA SER A 135 -9.22 -15.30 14.82
C SER A 135 -9.96 -14.06 14.32
N ILE A 136 -9.43 -13.34 13.34
CA ILE A 136 -10.09 -12.16 12.77
C ILE A 136 -11.39 -12.55 12.06
N THR A 137 -11.38 -13.62 11.25
CA THR A 137 -12.54 -14.08 10.50
C THR A 137 -13.74 -14.37 11.40
N LYS A 138 -13.50 -14.94 12.59
CA LYS A 138 -14.55 -15.24 13.58
C LYS A 138 -15.08 -14.00 14.31
N SER A 139 -14.29 -12.93 14.37
CA SER A 139 -14.57 -11.75 15.20
C SER A 139 -15.10 -10.54 14.40
N ARG A 140 -14.79 -10.49 13.11
CA ARG A 140 -15.03 -9.34 12.22
C ARG A 140 -16.51 -9.03 11.97
N ASP A 141 -16.81 -7.77 11.66
CA ASP A 141 -18.06 -7.41 10.98
C ASP A 141 -17.99 -7.81 9.50
N VAL A 142 -18.66 -8.91 9.14
CA VAL A 142 -18.71 -9.42 7.76
C VAL A 142 -19.26 -8.42 6.73
N ASN A 143 -19.89 -7.32 7.16
CA ASN A 143 -20.39 -6.30 6.24
C ASN A 143 -19.27 -5.40 5.72
N THR A 144 -18.28 -5.04 6.55
CA THR A 144 -17.27 -4.02 6.21
C THR A 144 -15.83 -4.51 6.32
N GLN A 145 -15.57 -5.60 7.03
CA GLN A 145 -14.21 -6.04 7.32
C GLN A 145 -13.92 -7.31 6.54
N ALA A 146 -12.93 -7.29 5.65
CA ALA A 146 -12.40 -8.44 4.92
C ALA A 146 -11.06 -8.90 5.52
N VAL A 147 -10.66 -10.14 5.24
CA VAL A 147 -9.39 -10.72 5.71
C VAL A 147 -8.66 -11.39 4.55
N PHE A 148 -7.37 -11.11 4.42
CA PHE A 148 -6.47 -11.74 3.45
C PHE A 148 -5.33 -12.44 4.20
N SER A 149 -5.22 -13.77 4.07
CA SER A 149 -4.10 -14.52 4.67
C SER A 149 -2.92 -14.64 3.71
N LEU A 150 -1.74 -14.21 4.17
CA LEU A 150 -0.48 -14.50 3.51
C LEU A 150 -0.04 -15.94 3.79
N LYS A 151 0.83 -16.45 2.93
CA LYS A 151 1.52 -17.72 3.16
C LYS A 151 3.01 -17.48 3.38
N GLY A 152 3.39 -17.33 4.65
CA GLY A 152 4.77 -17.08 5.04
C GLY A 152 5.23 -15.66 4.69
N LYS A 153 6.55 -15.45 4.73
CA LYS A 153 7.15 -14.13 4.54
C LYS A 153 7.02 -13.67 3.08
N PRO A 154 6.45 -12.48 2.82
CA PRO A 154 6.40 -11.94 1.47
C PRO A 154 7.80 -11.78 0.86
N LEU A 155 7.88 -11.85 -0.46
CA LEU A 155 9.14 -11.59 -1.17
C LEU A 155 9.57 -10.13 -0.92
N ASN A 156 10.84 -9.91 -0.57
CA ASN A 156 11.39 -8.55 -0.55
C ASN A 156 11.33 -7.97 -1.95
N SER A 157 10.41 -7.03 -2.15
CA SER A 157 10.12 -6.45 -3.46
C SER A 157 11.00 -5.25 -3.78
N TYR A 158 11.88 -4.85 -2.86
CA TYR A 158 12.80 -3.75 -3.05
C TYR A 158 13.73 -3.97 -4.25
N GLY A 159 13.76 -2.99 -5.17
CA GLY A 159 14.57 -3.06 -6.38
C GLY A 159 14.12 -4.09 -7.42
N LEU A 160 13.04 -4.84 -7.15
CA LEU A 160 12.45 -5.76 -8.13
C LEU A 160 11.61 -5.00 -9.15
N THR A 161 11.54 -5.56 -10.36
CA THR A 161 10.68 -5.01 -11.41
C THR A 161 9.22 -5.38 -11.17
N LYS A 162 8.29 -4.59 -11.73
CA LYS A 162 6.85 -4.90 -11.71
C LYS A 162 6.55 -6.32 -12.21
N LYS A 163 7.32 -6.81 -13.18
CA LYS A 163 7.23 -8.18 -13.71
C LYS A 163 7.31 -9.24 -12.61
N VAL A 164 8.34 -9.18 -11.78
CA VAL A 164 8.58 -10.20 -10.73
C VAL A 164 7.45 -10.18 -9.70
N VAL A 165 6.96 -8.98 -9.38
CA VAL A 165 5.82 -8.81 -8.47
C VAL A 165 4.52 -9.39 -9.04
N TYR A 166 4.26 -9.24 -10.34
CA TYR A 166 3.10 -9.85 -10.99
C TYR A 166 3.19 -11.37 -11.13
N GLU A 167 4.42 -11.90 -11.28
CA GLU A 167 4.67 -13.34 -11.34
C GLU A 167 4.53 -14.00 -9.96
N ASN A 168 4.75 -13.24 -8.88
CA ASN A 168 4.54 -13.69 -7.51
C ASN A 168 3.05 -13.85 -7.20
N GLU A 169 2.66 -15.04 -6.78
CA GLU A 169 1.26 -15.37 -6.51
C GLU A 169 0.66 -14.57 -5.34
N GLU A 170 1.40 -14.38 -4.23
CA GLU A 170 0.91 -13.62 -3.07
C GLU A 170 0.57 -12.18 -3.46
N PHE A 171 1.50 -11.49 -4.13
CA PHE A 171 1.29 -10.12 -4.54
C PHE A 171 0.22 -9.99 -5.61
N ASN A 172 0.13 -10.94 -6.54
CA ASN A 172 -0.92 -10.92 -7.56
C ASN A 172 -2.31 -11.07 -6.92
N LEU A 173 -2.48 -12.03 -6.01
CA LEU A 173 -3.73 -12.24 -5.28
C LEU A 173 -4.10 -11.03 -4.39
N LEU A 174 -3.11 -10.40 -3.75
CA LEU A 174 -3.34 -9.20 -2.94
C LEU A 174 -3.74 -7.99 -3.79
N GLN A 175 -3.06 -7.76 -4.92
CA GLN A 175 -3.41 -6.71 -5.87
C GLN A 175 -4.84 -6.89 -6.41
N ALA A 176 -5.21 -8.14 -6.74
CA ALA A 176 -6.55 -8.47 -7.19
C ALA A 176 -7.59 -8.29 -6.06
N ALA A 177 -7.24 -8.64 -4.82
CA ALA A 177 -8.12 -8.44 -3.67
C ALA A 177 -8.43 -6.95 -3.46
N LEU A 178 -7.43 -6.07 -3.55
CA LEU A 178 -7.55 -4.62 -3.37
C LEU A 178 -8.08 -3.89 -4.62
N ASN A 179 -7.92 -4.48 -5.80
CA ASN A 179 -8.22 -3.92 -7.12
C ASN A 179 -7.44 -2.63 -7.45
N ILE A 180 -6.11 -2.70 -7.26
CA ILE A 180 -5.21 -1.53 -7.35
C ILE A 180 -4.31 -1.53 -8.60
N GLU A 181 -4.51 -2.45 -9.56
CA GLU A 181 -3.60 -2.64 -10.70
C GLU A 181 -3.44 -1.38 -11.57
N ASP A 182 -4.53 -0.65 -11.78
CA ASP A 182 -4.63 0.49 -12.69
C ASP A 182 -4.79 1.84 -11.96
N GLY A 183 -4.63 1.87 -10.63
CA GLY A 183 -4.82 3.06 -9.80
C GLY A 183 -5.69 2.78 -8.58
N LEU A 184 -6.16 3.85 -7.92
CA LEU A 184 -7.03 3.77 -6.73
C LEU A 184 -8.50 4.04 -7.03
N ASP A 185 -8.85 4.45 -8.26
CA ASP A 185 -10.23 4.78 -8.64
C ASP A 185 -11.23 3.64 -8.35
N GLU A 186 -10.77 2.40 -8.46
CA GLU A 186 -11.56 1.19 -8.23
C GLU A 186 -11.11 0.43 -6.96
N LEU A 187 -10.45 1.13 -6.03
CA LEU A 187 -10.00 0.57 -4.75
C LEU A 187 -11.20 -0.04 -3.99
N ARG A 188 -11.05 -1.28 -3.55
CA ARG A 188 -12.17 -2.04 -2.93
C ARG A 188 -12.39 -1.78 -1.45
N TYR A 189 -11.37 -1.32 -0.73
CA TYR A 189 -11.45 -1.08 0.71
C TYR A 189 -10.81 0.24 1.07
N ASN A 190 -11.49 1.03 1.89
CA ASN A 190 -10.98 2.33 2.33
C ASN A 190 -9.78 2.20 3.27
N ASN A 191 -9.75 1.15 4.10
CA ASN A 191 -8.63 0.90 5.00
C ASN A 191 -7.95 -0.42 4.62
N VAL A 192 -6.63 -0.38 4.48
CA VAL A 192 -5.77 -1.54 4.30
C VAL A 192 -4.93 -1.67 5.56
N VAL A 193 -5.19 -2.71 6.36
CA VAL A 193 -4.60 -2.87 7.69
C VAL A 193 -3.66 -4.07 7.70
N ILE A 194 -2.39 -3.85 7.98
CA ILE A 194 -1.41 -4.90 8.24
C ILE A 194 -1.58 -5.38 9.68
N ALA A 195 -2.06 -6.62 9.84
CA ALA A 195 -2.30 -7.27 11.13
C ALA A 195 -1.32 -8.43 11.31
N THR A 196 -0.14 -8.11 11.85
CA THR A 196 0.94 -9.07 12.14
C THR A 196 1.14 -9.22 13.64
N ASP A 197 1.77 -10.32 14.04
CA ASP A 197 2.12 -10.57 15.43
C ASP A 197 3.19 -9.56 15.93
N ALA A 198 3.25 -9.39 17.25
CA ALA A 198 4.20 -8.48 17.92
C ALA A 198 5.54 -9.17 18.20
N ASP A 199 6.04 -9.93 17.23
CA ASP A 199 7.30 -10.67 17.28
C ASP A 199 8.23 -10.28 16.11
N VAL A 200 9.41 -10.90 16.07
CA VAL A 200 10.43 -10.60 15.05
C VAL A 200 9.97 -10.94 13.63
N ASP A 201 9.12 -11.94 13.47
CA ASP A 201 8.64 -12.41 12.18
C ASP A 201 7.52 -11.50 11.66
N GLY A 202 6.58 -11.13 12.51
CA GLY A 202 5.53 -10.17 12.24
C GLY A 202 6.09 -8.78 11.90
N MET A 203 7.11 -8.31 12.64
CA MET A 203 7.82 -7.06 12.31
C MET A 203 8.48 -7.12 10.92
N HIS A 204 9.08 -8.25 10.56
CA HIS A 204 9.69 -8.43 9.24
C HIS A 204 8.63 -8.43 8.13
N ILE A 205 7.53 -9.15 8.31
CA ILE A 205 6.42 -9.18 7.34
C ILE A 205 5.82 -7.80 7.14
N ARG A 206 5.62 -7.05 8.23
CA ARG A 206 5.16 -5.66 8.21
C ARG A 206 6.06 -4.80 7.32
N LEU A 207 7.37 -4.89 7.49
CA LEU A 207 8.34 -4.13 6.70
C LEU A 207 8.30 -4.52 5.20
N LEU A 208 8.19 -5.82 4.90
CA LEU A 208 8.10 -6.33 3.53
C LEU A 208 6.84 -5.83 2.80
N LEU A 209 5.70 -5.80 3.49
CA LEU A 209 4.44 -5.29 2.94
C LEU A 209 4.47 -3.78 2.75
N ILE A 210 4.97 -3.02 3.73
CA ILE A 210 5.14 -1.56 3.60
C ILE A 210 6.03 -1.23 2.41
N THR A 211 7.14 -1.97 2.24
CA THR A 211 8.04 -1.82 1.10
C THR A 211 7.33 -2.05 -0.23
N PHE A 212 6.51 -3.11 -0.31
CA PHE A 212 5.70 -3.39 -1.49
C PHE A 212 4.73 -2.25 -1.83
N PHE A 213 3.98 -1.73 -0.85
CA PHE A 213 3.05 -0.62 -1.08
C PHE A 213 3.80 0.66 -1.47
N LEU A 214 4.88 1.02 -0.77
CA LEU A 214 5.66 2.22 -1.08
C LEU A 214 6.31 2.17 -2.47
N GLN A 215 6.77 1.01 -2.93
CA GLN A 215 7.44 0.90 -4.23
C GLN A 215 6.47 0.82 -5.41
N PHE A 216 5.37 0.07 -5.27
CA PHE A 216 4.49 -0.23 -6.40
C PHE A 216 3.17 0.55 -6.39
N PHE A 217 2.69 0.94 -5.21
CA PHE A 217 1.41 1.63 -5.00
C PHE A 217 1.54 2.81 -4.01
N PRO A 218 2.49 3.74 -4.22
CA PRO A 218 2.75 4.79 -3.24
C PRO A 218 1.56 5.73 -3.03
N GLU A 219 0.67 5.89 -4.01
CA GLU A 219 -0.56 6.68 -3.85
C GLU A 219 -1.44 6.11 -2.74
N LEU A 220 -1.51 4.78 -2.57
CA LEU A 220 -2.31 4.14 -1.53
C LEU A 220 -1.87 4.60 -0.13
N VAL A 221 -0.56 4.79 0.04
CA VAL A 221 0.03 5.29 1.29
C VAL A 221 -0.16 6.80 1.41
N ARG A 222 0.03 7.57 0.33
CA ARG A 222 -0.12 9.03 0.35
C ARG A 222 -1.54 9.50 0.60
N GLU A 223 -2.54 8.78 0.09
CA GLU A 223 -3.96 9.05 0.33
C GLU A 223 -4.45 8.54 1.70
N GLY A 224 -3.57 7.91 2.49
CA GLY A 224 -3.86 7.53 3.87
C GLY A 224 -4.71 6.28 4.01
N HIS A 225 -4.58 5.32 3.09
CA HIS A 225 -5.32 4.05 3.17
C HIS A 225 -4.56 2.93 3.91
N LEU A 226 -3.24 3.05 4.12
CA LEU A 226 -2.42 2.00 4.73
C LEU A 226 -2.21 2.22 6.23
N TYR A 227 -2.52 1.19 7.02
CA TYR A 227 -2.44 1.19 8.48
C TYR A 227 -1.77 -0.07 9.02
N ILE A 228 -1.25 0.03 10.24
CA ILE A 228 -0.79 -1.08 11.05
C ILE A 228 -1.76 -1.27 12.20
N LEU A 229 -2.23 -2.50 12.42
CA LEU A 229 -3.03 -2.84 13.59
C LEU A 229 -2.14 -2.85 14.83
N GLN A 230 -2.48 -2.03 15.82
CA GLN A 230 -1.89 -2.14 17.15
C GLN A 230 -2.68 -3.15 17.96
N THR A 231 -1.98 -4.08 18.60
CA THR A 231 -2.58 -5.08 19.49
C THR A 231 -1.99 -4.98 20.88
N PRO A 232 -2.77 -5.32 21.93
CA PRO A 232 -2.28 -5.24 23.29
C PRO A 232 -1.18 -6.27 23.51
N LEU A 233 -0.13 -5.86 24.21
CA LEU A 233 0.97 -6.74 24.62
C LEU A 233 0.60 -7.54 25.88
N PHE A 234 -0.25 -6.97 26.73
CA PHE A 234 -0.66 -7.57 28.00
C PHE A 234 -2.15 -7.43 28.25
N ARG A 235 -2.70 -8.39 29.00
CA ARG A 235 -3.99 -8.31 29.68
C ARG A 235 -3.74 -8.36 31.18
N VAL A 236 -4.26 -7.40 31.91
CA VAL A 236 -4.21 -7.36 33.37
C VAL A 236 -5.64 -7.37 33.88
N ARG A 237 -6.01 -8.36 34.70
CA ARG A 237 -7.38 -8.50 35.18
C ARG A 237 -7.47 -8.89 36.65
N ASN A 238 -8.57 -8.50 37.28
CA ASN A 238 -9.01 -9.04 38.56
C ASN A 238 -10.43 -9.62 38.41
N LYS A 239 -11.12 -9.89 39.52
CA LYS A 239 -12.48 -10.44 39.50
C LYS A 239 -13.55 -9.46 38.96
N LYS A 240 -13.25 -8.15 38.91
CA LYS A 240 -14.21 -7.09 38.56
C LYS A 240 -13.89 -6.40 37.24
N GLU A 241 -12.61 -6.25 36.90
CA GLU A 241 -12.15 -5.42 35.78
C GLU A 241 -11.04 -6.13 34.99
N THR A 242 -11.05 -5.96 33.67
CA THR A 242 -10.03 -6.43 32.73
C THR A 242 -9.52 -5.23 31.93
N ARG A 243 -8.20 -5.06 31.88
CA ARG A 243 -7.52 -4.01 31.12
C ARG A 243 -6.56 -4.60 30.11
N TYR A 244 -6.61 -4.09 28.88
CA TYR A 244 -5.68 -4.43 27.81
C TYR A 244 -4.64 -3.33 27.67
N CYS A 245 -3.37 -3.70 27.78
CA CYS A 245 -2.24 -2.79 27.85
C CYS A 245 -1.36 -2.98 26.60
N TYR A 246 -1.05 -1.88 25.93
CA TYR A 246 -0.28 -1.80 24.69
C TYR A 246 1.19 -1.46 24.97
N THR A 247 1.51 -0.96 26.16
CA THR A 247 2.88 -0.68 26.57
C THR A 247 3.22 -1.29 27.94
N PRO A 248 4.51 -1.50 28.24
CA PRO A 248 4.96 -1.90 29.58
C PRO A 248 4.52 -0.91 30.68
N GLU A 249 4.46 0.38 30.38
CA GLU A 249 4.04 1.43 31.30
C GLU A 249 2.54 1.33 31.62
N GLU A 250 1.71 1.10 30.61
CA GLU A 250 0.28 0.83 30.78
C GLU A 250 0.06 -0.41 31.65
N LYS A 251 0.86 -1.47 31.45
CA LYS A 251 0.82 -2.70 32.27
C LYS A 251 1.13 -2.40 33.74
N ASN A 252 2.20 -1.66 34.01
CA ASN A 252 2.60 -1.35 35.39
C ASN A 252 1.54 -0.49 36.09
N THR A 253 0.95 0.48 35.38
CA THR A 253 -0.15 1.30 35.88
C THR A 253 -1.38 0.44 36.19
N ALA A 254 -1.77 -0.46 35.28
CA ALA A 254 -2.88 -1.37 35.49
C ALA A 254 -2.67 -2.29 36.70
N ILE A 255 -1.45 -2.77 36.93
CA ILE A 255 -1.11 -3.59 38.11
C ILE A 255 -1.31 -2.81 39.42
N GLN A 256 -0.89 -1.55 39.46
CA GLN A 256 -1.05 -0.69 40.65
C GLN A 256 -2.53 -0.43 40.96
N ASP A 257 -3.33 -0.16 39.93
CA ASP A 257 -4.74 0.19 40.08
C ASP A 257 -5.63 -1.01 40.43
N LEU A 258 -5.34 -2.20 39.88
CA LEU A 258 -6.17 -3.39 40.06
C LEU A 258 -5.98 -4.07 41.43
N GLY A 259 -5.04 -3.57 42.24
CA GLY A 259 -4.82 -3.99 43.62
C GLY A 259 -3.97 -5.25 43.75
N PRO A 260 -4.03 -5.97 44.90
CA PRO A 260 -3.13 -7.08 45.16
C PRO A 260 -3.44 -8.30 44.27
N ARG A 261 -2.39 -8.81 43.59
CA ARG A 261 -2.37 -10.04 42.77
C ARG A 261 -3.34 -10.04 41.56
N PRO A 262 -3.21 -9.09 40.62
CA PRO A 262 -3.93 -9.19 39.36
C PRO A 262 -3.38 -10.36 38.52
N GLU A 263 -4.25 -11.00 37.75
CA GLU A 263 -3.85 -11.98 36.74
C GLU A 263 -3.28 -11.22 35.54
N ILE A 264 -2.05 -11.55 35.14
CA ILE A 264 -1.35 -10.93 34.02
C ILE A 264 -1.13 -11.98 32.93
N THR A 265 -1.62 -11.70 31.73
CA THR A 265 -1.39 -12.52 30.54
C THR A 265 -0.59 -11.69 29.54
N ARG A 266 0.49 -12.24 28.99
CA ARG A 266 1.22 -11.63 27.86
C ARG A 266 0.73 -12.29 26.57
N PHE A 267 0.36 -11.49 25.58
CA PHE A 267 0.04 -11.98 24.24
C PHE A 267 1.33 -12.05 23.42
N LYS A 268 1.63 -13.19 22.82
CA LYS A 268 2.78 -13.33 21.90
C LYS A 268 2.36 -13.20 20.45
N GLY A 269 1.16 -13.66 20.11
CA GLY A 269 0.63 -13.60 18.76
C GLY A 269 -0.88 -13.38 18.71
N LEU A 270 -1.37 -12.95 17.54
CA LEU A 270 -2.79 -12.68 17.30
C LEU A 270 -3.65 -13.94 17.41
N GLY A 271 -3.06 -15.13 17.17
CA GLY A 271 -3.72 -16.42 17.30
C GLY A 271 -4.01 -16.85 18.75
N GLU A 272 -3.32 -16.28 19.73
CA GLU A 272 -3.54 -16.59 21.16
C GLU A 272 -4.72 -15.84 21.77
N ILE A 273 -5.19 -14.79 21.09
CA ILE A 273 -6.32 -13.98 21.51
C ILE A 273 -7.60 -14.69 21.09
N SER A 274 -8.50 -14.90 22.07
CA SER A 274 -9.80 -15.51 21.79
C SER A 274 -10.66 -14.61 20.88
N PRO A 275 -11.54 -15.16 20.02
CA PRO A 275 -12.37 -14.33 19.12
C PRO A 275 -13.23 -13.29 19.85
N ASP A 276 -13.75 -13.64 21.03
CA ASP A 276 -14.56 -12.72 21.83
C ASP A 276 -13.75 -11.50 22.31
N GLU A 277 -12.48 -11.71 22.68
CA GLU A 277 -11.57 -10.62 23.03
C GLU A 277 -11.15 -9.83 21.78
N PHE A 278 -10.81 -10.53 20.70
CA PHE A 278 -10.31 -9.91 19.47
C PHE A 278 -11.33 -8.94 18.87
N LYS A 279 -12.63 -9.26 18.97
CA LYS A 279 -13.72 -8.39 18.51
C LYS A 279 -13.65 -6.98 19.08
N HIS A 280 -13.15 -6.81 20.30
CA HIS A 280 -12.97 -5.50 20.92
C HIS A 280 -11.81 -4.70 20.31
N PHE A 281 -10.81 -5.37 19.74
CA PHE A 281 -9.64 -4.72 19.13
C PHE A 281 -9.85 -4.30 17.69
N ILE A 282 -10.81 -4.89 17.00
CA ILE A 282 -11.19 -4.52 15.62
C ILE A 282 -12.58 -3.88 15.54
N GLY A 283 -13.14 -3.49 16.68
CA GLY A 283 -14.42 -2.79 16.77
C GLY A 283 -14.28 -1.29 16.52
N ASN A 284 -15.16 -0.50 17.16
CA ASN A 284 -15.16 0.96 17.01
C ASN A 284 -13.91 1.61 17.61
N ASP A 285 -13.32 1.02 18.65
CA ASP A 285 -12.14 1.53 19.36
C ASP A 285 -10.83 0.94 18.80
N ILE A 286 -10.84 0.54 17.52
CA ILE A 286 -9.67 -0.02 16.84
C ILE A 286 -8.49 0.96 16.90
N ARG A 287 -7.33 0.48 17.33
CA ARG A 287 -6.09 1.26 17.33
C ARG A 287 -5.31 1.00 16.06
N LEU A 288 -5.39 1.93 15.12
CA LEU A 288 -4.65 1.90 13.86
C LEU A 288 -3.53 2.95 13.87
N GLU A 289 -2.33 2.51 13.50
CA GLU A 289 -1.20 3.42 13.24
C GLU A 289 -1.09 3.68 11.73
N PRO A 290 -1.27 4.92 11.25
CA PRO A 290 -1.18 5.23 9.83
C PRO A 290 0.27 5.16 9.35
N VAL A 291 0.49 4.52 8.20
CA VAL A 291 1.80 4.54 7.53
C VAL A 291 1.90 5.83 6.73
N MET A 292 2.82 6.71 7.13
CA MET A 292 3.00 8.03 6.49
C MET A 292 4.36 8.14 5.83
N ILE A 293 4.41 8.84 4.68
CA ILE A 293 5.66 9.20 4.03
C ILE A 293 6.11 10.54 4.59
N GLY A 294 7.23 10.55 5.33
CA GLY A 294 7.82 11.77 5.88
C GLY A 294 8.27 12.74 4.79
N ARG A 295 8.28 14.05 5.11
CA ARG A 295 8.66 15.11 4.17
C ARG A 295 10.18 15.23 3.94
N ASP A 296 10.98 14.77 4.90
CA ASP A 296 12.40 15.13 5.01
C ASP A 296 13.37 14.05 4.51
N LEU A 297 12.89 12.82 4.32
CA LEU A 297 13.66 11.71 3.74
C LEU A 297 12.89 11.19 2.52
N THR A 298 13.55 11.18 1.36
CA THR A 298 13.05 10.42 0.22
C THR A 298 12.92 8.97 0.67
N SER A 299 11.70 8.43 0.64
CA SER A 299 11.41 7.04 1.00
C SER A 299 12.34 6.05 0.28
N GLY A 300 12.89 6.43 -0.87
CA GLY A 300 13.93 5.70 -1.59
C GLY A 300 15.20 5.39 -0.79
N ASP A 301 15.76 6.37 -0.07
CA ASP A 301 17.06 6.23 0.61
C ASP A 301 16.93 5.34 1.86
N LEU A 302 15.83 5.51 2.60
CA LEU A 302 15.49 4.65 3.73
C LEU A 302 15.24 3.20 3.27
N LEU A 303 14.46 3.01 2.21
CA LEU A 303 14.21 1.69 1.65
C LEU A 303 15.49 1.06 1.11
N GLU A 304 16.39 1.83 0.48
CA GLU A 304 17.69 1.34 0.03
C GLU A 304 18.53 0.82 1.19
N PHE A 305 18.61 1.62 2.26
CA PHE A 305 19.38 1.26 3.42
C PHE A 305 18.85 -0.01 4.11
N TYR A 306 17.54 -0.07 4.38
CA TYR A 306 16.95 -1.20 5.13
C TYR A 306 16.67 -2.43 4.27
N MET A 307 16.18 -2.25 3.04
CA MET A 307 15.68 -3.34 2.19
C MET A 307 16.60 -3.69 1.03
N GLY A 308 17.63 -2.87 0.77
CA GLY A 308 18.63 -3.11 -0.27
C GLY A 308 19.64 -4.20 0.09
N LYS A 309 20.73 -4.22 -0.69
CA LYS A 309 21.85 -5.15 -0.47
C LYS A 309 22.47 -4.91 0.91
N ASN A 310 23.00 -5.97 1.51
CA ASN A 310 23.68 -5.83 2.79
C ASN A 310 25.00 -5.06 2.60
N THR A 311 25.07 -3.85 3.16
CA THR A 311 26.26 -2.99 3.11
C THR A 311 26.99 -3.01 4.46
N PRO A 312 28.31 -2.73 4.50
CA PRO A 312 29.05 -2.60 5.77
C PRO A 312 28.41 -1.58 6.72
N LYS A 313 27.98 -0.43 6.18
CA LYS A 313 27.26 0.61 6.95
C LYS A 313 25.98 0.09 7.61
N ARG A 314 25.22 -0.77 6.92
CA ARG A 314 24.02 -1.39 7.50
C ARG A 314 24.38 -2.37 8.61
N GLN A 315 25.45 -3.15 8.42
CA GLN A 315 25.93 -4.08 9.45
C GLN A 315 26.40 -3.32 10.69
N GLU A 316 27.22 -2.28 10.53
CA GLU A 316 27.67 -1.40 11.62
C GLU A 316 26.48 -0.77 12.35
N PHE A 317 25.52 -0.20 11.61
CA PHE A 317 24.30 0.36 12.21
C PHE A 317 23.53 -0.68 13.04
N ILE A 318 23.37 -1.91 12.53
CA ILE A 318 22.69 -2.99 13.27
C ILE A 318 23.48 -3.33 14.54
N ILE A 319 24.81 -3.42 14.47
CA ILE A 319 25.67 -3.72 15.62
C ILE A 319 25.56 -2.62 16.69
N GLU A 320 25.64 -1.35 16.28
CA GLU A 320 25.55 -0.19 17.18
C GLU A 320 24.18 -0.06 17.85
N ASN A 321 23.12 -0.47 17.14
CA ASN A 321 21.74 -0.40 17.63
C ASN A 321 21.22 -1.73 18.19
N LEU A 322 22.07 -2.76 18.27
CA LEU A 322 21.70 -4.05 18.81
C LEU A 322 21.45 -3.91 20.31
N ARG A 323 20.18 -3.86 20.70
CA ARG A 323 19.82 -3.95 22.12
C ARG A 323 19.98 -5.40 22.54
N VAL A 324 21.05 -5.70 23.27
CA VAL A 324 21.19 -6.98 23.97
C VAL A 324 20.18 -6.98 25.10
N GLU A 325 19.04 -7.64 24.90
CA GLU A 325 18.16 -8.00 26.01
C GLU A 325 18.98 -8.91 26.93
N LYS A 326 19.45 -8.38 28.07
CA LYS A 326 19.90 -9.24 29.16
C LYS A 326 18.71 -10.11 29.52
N ASN A 327 18.89 -11.44 29.46
CA ASN A 327 17.87 -12.42 29.83
C ASN A 327 17.16 -11.96 31.12
N LEU A 328 15.86 -11.70 31.02
CA LEU A 328 14.96 -11.38 32.15
C LEU A 328 14.77 -12.57 33.11
N GLU A 329 15.64 -13.58 33.08
CA GLU A 329 15.55 -14.78 33.91
C GLU A 329 16.21 -14.60 35.30
N GLU A 330 16.98 -13.54 35.54
CA GLU A 330 17.69 -13.37 36.83
C GLU A 330 16.95 -12.50 37.88
N GLU A 331 15.85 -11.82 37.55
CA GLU A 331 15.12 -10.98 38.54
C GLU A 331 13.88 -11.64 39.18
N PHE A 332 13.58 -12.90 38.86
CA PHE A 332 12.49 -13.64 39.52
C PHE A 332 12.92 -14.43 40.78
N PHE A 333 14.19 -14.32 41.17
CA PHE A 333 14.70 -14.87 42.43
C PHE A 333 15.57 -13.83 43.15
N ASN A 334 14.93 -12.85 43.80
CA ASN A 334 15.38 -12.27 45.07
C ASN A 334 14.22 -11.55 45.78
#